data_AF-A0A517TVC0-F1
#
_entry.id   AF-A0A517TVC0-F1
#
_cell.length_a   1.000
_cell.length_b   1.000
_cell.length_c   1.000
_cell.angle_alpha   90.00
_cell.angle_beta   90.00
_cell.angle_gamma   90.00
#
_symmetry.space_group_name_H-M   'P 1'
#
loop_
_entity.id
_entity.type
_entity.pdbx_description
1 polymer ?
#
loop_
_entity_poly.entity_id
_entity_poly.type
_entity_poly.pdbx_seq_one_letter_code
_entity_poly.pdbx_strand_id
1 'polypeptide(L)'
;MRYTCPPESRISTFFRELHDIVTHRAFNYESRNEPLLTRGAFARRLGVNLFVALLLIAASLLAGMAGYHHFESMAWIDAFANASMILSGMGPLVPMQTWGGKCFAGWYALYSGLALILVSGLILAPILHRLMHRFHLDTEDDDSGND
;
A
#
# COMPACT_ATOMS: atom_id res chain seq x y z
N MET A 1 8.03 -6.19 -42.42
CA MET A 1 7.05 -5.30 -41.77
C MET A 1 7.35 -5.28 -40.27
N ARG A 2 7.93 -4.20 -39.74
CA ARG A 2 8.19 -4.06 -38.29
C ARG A 2 6.98 -3.38 -37.67
N TYR A 3 6.24 -4.08 -36.83
CA TYR A 3 5.16 -3.49 -36.03
C TYR A 3 5.79 -2.63 -34.94
N THR A 4 5.83 -1.32 -35.14
CA THR A 4 6.16 -0.37 -34.06
C THR A 4 4.92 -0.21 -33.18
N CYS A 5 4.99 -0.71 -31.95
CA CYS A 5 3.99 -0.45 -30.92
C CYS A 5 3.87 1.07 -30.69
N PRO A 6 2.66 1.66 -30.64
CA PRO A 6 2.52 3.09 -30.38
C PRO A 6 3.01 3.42 -28.96
N PRO A 7 3.55 4.63 -28.72
CA PRO A 7 3.94 5.06 -27.38
C PRO A 7 2.69 5.13 -26.50
N GLU A 8 2.53 4.17 -25.59
CA GLU A 8 1.46 4.19 -24.60
C GLU A 8 1.59 5.46 -23.76
N SER A 9 0.47 6.15 -23.55
CA SER A 9 0.45 7.33 -22.70
C SER A 9 0.92 6.95 -21.29
N ARG A 10 1.81 7.75 -20.70
CA ARG A 10 2.38 7.51 -19.36
C ARG A 10 1.32 7.28 -18.26
N ILE A 11 0.10 7.76 -18.50
CA ILE A 11 -1.08 7.65 -17.62
C ILE A 11 -1.74 6.26 -17.73
N SER A 12 -1.84 5.68 -18.93
CA SER A 12 -2.43 4.34 -19.10
C SER A 12 -1.54 3.25 -18.51
N THR A 13 -0.21 3.40 -18.63
CA THR A 13 0.76 2.51 -17.99
C THR A 13 0.69 2.60 -16.46
N PHE A 14 0.48 3.80 -15.91
CA PHE A 14 0.30 4.01 -14.47
C PHE A 14 -0.97 3.33 -13.93
N PHE A 15 -2.11 3.48 -14.62
CA PHE A 15 -3.36 2.81 -14.24
C PHE A 15 -3.28 1.29 -14.37
N ARG A 16 -2.58 0.78 -15.39
CA ARG A 16 -2.32 -0.65 -15.57
C ARG A 16 -1.41 -1.21 -14.47
N GLU A 17 -0.32 -0.51 -14.13
CA GLU A 17 0.55 -0.86 -12.98
C GLU A 17 -0.25 -0.84 -11.66
N LEU A 18 -1.11 0.15 -11.45
CA LEU A 18 -1.97 0.25 -10.26
C LEU A 18 -2.93 -0.93 -10.14
N HIS A 19 -3.61 -1.28 -11.23
CA HIS A 19 -4.48 -2.44 -11.30
C HIS A 19 -3.69 -3.75 -11.11
N ASP A 20 -2.51 -3.89 -11.69
CA ASP A 20 -1.68 -5.08 -11.56
C ASP A 20 -1.07 -5.26 -10.16
N ILE A 21 -0.77 -4.15 -9.47
CA ILE A 21 -0.33 -4.15 -8.06
C ILE A 21 -1.46 -4.60 -7.14
N VAL A 22 -2.69 -4.10 -7.37
CA VAL A 22 -3.85 -4.41 -6.54
C VAL A 22 -4.39 -5.82 -6.82
N THR A 23 -4.30 -6.30 -8.06
CA THR A 23 -5.04 -7.51 -8.50
C THR A 23 -4.15 -8.67 -8.93
N HIS A 24 -2.93 -8.44 -9.45
CA HIS A 24 -2.17 -9.49 -10.18
C HIS A 24 -0.80 -9.88 -9.60
N ARG A 25 -0.10 -9.01 -8.85
CA ARG A 25 1.25 -9.31 -8.29
C ARG A 25 1.25 -10.00 -6.92
N ALA A 26 0.10 -10.41 -6.39
CA ALA A 26 0.05 -11.29 -5.22
C ALA A 26 0.50 -12.74 -5.54
N PHE A 27 0.46 -13.15 -6.83
CA PHE A 27 0.68 -14.55 -7.22
C PHE A 27 1.71 -14.81 -8.32
N ASN A 28 2.30 -13.79 -8.95
CA ASN A 28 3.37 -13.98 -9.93
C ASN A 28 4.67 -13.35 -9.43
N TYR A 29 5.48 -14.18 -8.78
CA TYR A 29 6.88 -13.87 -8.48
C TYR A 29 7.70 -13.95 -9.77
N GLU A 30 8.46 -12.89 -10.03
CA GLU A 30 9.46 -12.80 -11.11
C GLU A 30 10.41 -14.02 -11.00
N SER A 31 10.65 -14.69 -12.13
CA SER A 31 11.51 -15.88 -12.24
C SER A 31 12.95 -15.55 -11.79
N ARG A 32 13.61 -16.54 -11.17
CA ARG A 32 14.94 -16.52 -10.50
C ARG A 32 16.11 -15.94 -11.31
N ASN A 33 15.90 -15.52 -12.57
CA ASN A 33 16.92 -15.15 -13.54
C ASN A 33 16.79 -13.73 -14.16
N GLU A 34 15.89 -12.87 -13.67
CA GLU A 34 15.85 -11.48 -14.18
C GLU A 34 16.88 -10.57 -13.49
N PRO A 35 17.68 -9.80 -14.25
CA PRO A 35 18.73 -8.96 -13.68
C PRO A 35 18.12 -7.91 -12.74
N LEU A 36 18.74 -7.73 -11.57
CA LEU A 36 18.36 -6.75 -10.55
C LEU A 36 17.97 -5.42 -11.20
N LEU A 37 16.69 -5.04 -11.07
CA LEU A 37 16.16 -3.78 -11.60
C LEU A 37 17.08 -2.61 -11.23
N THR A 38 17.45 -1.82 -12.24
CA THR A 38 18.29 -0.64 -12.08
C THR A 38 17.70 0.27 -11.00
N ARG A 39 18.55 0.85 -10.14
CA ARG A 39 18.14 1.64 -8.96
C ARG A 39 17.01 2.65 -9.23
N GLY A 40 16.96 3.23 -10.43
CA GLY A 40 15.89 4.15 -10.85
C GLY A 40 14.52 3.50 -11.10
N ALA A 41 14.47 2.29 -11.64
CA ALA A 41 13.21 1.56 -11.84
C ALA A 41 12.63 1.08 -10.50
N PHE A 42 13.49 0.69 -9.55
CA PHE A 42 13.09 0.39 -8.18
C PHE A 42 12.53 1.62 -7.46
N ALA A 43 13.20 2.77 -7.55
CA ALA A 43 12.70 4.03 -6.97
C ALA A 43 11.35 4.45 -7.56
N ARG A 44 11.14 4.21 -8.88
CA ARG A 44 9.84 4.44 -9.52
C ARG A 44 8.76 3.51 -8.98
N ARG A 45 9.02 2.20 -8.87
CA ARG A 45 8.08 1.22 -8.29
C ARG A 45 7.71 1.59 -6.84
N LEU A 46 8.70 1.95 -6.03
CA LEU A 46 8.46 2.40 -4.66
C LEU A 46 7.66 3.70 -4.60
N GLY A 47 7.96 4.66 -5.49
CA GLY A 47 7.21 5.92 -5.59
C GLY A 47 5.76 5.71 -5.99
N VAL A 48 5.48 4.80 -6.94
CA VAL A 48 4.12 4.42 -7.31
C VAL A 48 3.42 3.74 -6.12
N ASN A 49 4.03 2.75 -5.49
CA ASN A 49 3.45 2.07 -4.32
C ASN A 49 3.14 3.04 -3.18
N LEU A 50 4.04 3.98 -2.89
CA LEU A 50 3.82 5.02 -1.89
C LEU A 50 2.65 5.94 -2.28
N PHE A 51 2.56 6.35 -3.55
CA PHE A 51 1.46 7.18 -4.02
C PHE A 51 0.11 6.45 -3.92
N VAL A 52 0.05 5.18 -4.30
CA VAL A 52 -1.16 4.35 -4.13
C VAL A 52 -1.52 4.20 -2.65
N ALA A 53 -0.55 3.93 -1.79
CA ALA A 53 -0.76 3.86 -0.34
C ALA A 53 -1.34 5.17 0.21
N LEU A 54 -0.79 6.32 -0.20
CA LEU A 54 -1.29 7.63 0.22
C LEU A 54 -2.72 7.88 -0.25
N LEU A 55 -3.07 7.51 -1.48
CA LEU A 55 -4.44 7.62 -1.99
C LEU A 55 -5.41 6.73 -1.21
N LEU A 56 -5.02 5.49 -0.90
CA LEU A 56 -5.82 4.58 -0.09
C LEU A 56 -6.04 5.17 1.31
N ILE A 57 -4.98 5.63 1.98
CA ILE A 57 -5.06 6.27 3.30
C ILE A 57 -5.99 7.49 3.26
N ALA A 58 -5.83 8.36 2.26
CA ALA A 58 -6.65 9.56 2.12
C ALA A 58 -8.14 9.21 1.92
N ALA A 59 -8.44 8.23 1.07
CA ALA A 59 -9.81 7.76 0.86
C ALA A 59 -10.40 7.14 2.13
N SER A 60 -9.65 6.29 2.82
CA SER A 60 -10.04 5.69 4.11
C SER A 60 -10.31 6.75 5.18
N LEU A 61 -9.50 7.82 5.21
CA LEU A 61 -9.65 8.90 6.16
C LEU A 61 -10.91 9.73 5.87
N LEU A 62 -11.14 10.09 4.60
CA LEU A 62 -12.35 10.81 4.18
C LEU A 62 -13.62 10.02 4.47
N ALA A 63 -13.60 8.70 4.23
CA ALA A 63 -14.70 7.81 4.58
C ALA A 63 -14.95 7.78 6.10
N GLY A 64 -13.88 7.72 6.90
CA GLY A 64 -13.94 7.82 8.36
C GLY A 64 -14.56 9.14 8.83
N MET A 65 -14.07 10.25 8.29
CA MET A 65 -14.56 11.60 8.59
C MET A 65 -16.05 11.75 8.27
N ALA A 66 -16.48 11.30 7.09
CA ALA A 66 -17.87 11.36 6.68
C ALA A 66 -18.78 10.52 7.60
N GLY A 67 -18.33 9.33 8.01
CA GLY A 67 -19.07 8.49 8.94
C GLY A 67 -19.19 9.10 10.33
N TYR A 68 -18.10 9.61 10.91
CA TYR A 68 -18.17 10.29 12.22
C TYR A 68 -19.02 11.56 12.18
N HIS A 69 -18.94 12.32 11.09
CA HIS A 69 -19.79 13.49 10.91
C HIS A 69 -21.28 13.10 10.79
N HIS A 70 -21.60 11.99 10.11
CA HIS A 70 -22.99 11.57 9.92
C HIS A 70 -23.60 10.88 11.16
N PHE A 71 -22.86 9.97 11.81
CA PHE A 71 -23.38 9.14 12.91
C PHE A 71 -23.26 9.80 14.29
N GLU A 72 -22.25 10.64 14.50
CA GLU A 72 -22.02 11.33 15.79
C GLU A 72 -22.20 12.85 15.69
N SER A 73 -22.55 13.40 14.51
CA SER A 73 -22.70 14.86 14.29
C SER A 73 -21.47 15.69 14.72
N MET A 74 -20.29 15.07 14.73
CA MET A 74 -19.04 15.71 15.16
C MET A 74 -18.59 16.77 14.16
N ALA A 75 -17.88 17.80 14.64
CA ALA A 75 -17.22 18.75 13.73
C ALA A 75 -16.18 18.03 12.86
N TRP A 76 -15.95 18.52 11.64
CA TRP A 76 -15.02 17.89 10.69
C TRP A 76 -13.60 17.70 11.25
N ILE A 77 -13.13 18.62 12.09
CA ILE A 77 -11.82 18.54 12.72
C ILE A 77 -11.73 17.40 13.76
N ASP A 78 -12.80 17.21 14.54
CA ASP A 78 -12.89 16.13 15.53
C ASP A 78 -13.09 14.78 14.83
N ALA A 79 -13.89 14.75 13.77
CA ALA A 79 -14.07 13.58 12.92
C ALA A 79 -12.75 13.17 12.25
N PHE A 80 -11.95 14.13 11.77
CA PHE A 80 -10.60 13.89 11.24
C PHE A 80 -9.69 13.30 12.31
N ALA A 81 -9.63 13.90 13.50
CA ALA A 81 -8.77 13.44 14.58
C ALA A 81 -9.13 12.00 15.00
N ASN A 82 -10.42 11.70 15.21
CA ASN A 82 -10.88 10.35 15.56
C ASN A 82 -10.61 9.33 14.45
N ALA A 83 -10.88 9.68 13.18
CA ALA A 83 -10.60 8.81 12.05
C ALA A 83 -9.10 8.53 11.91
N SER A 84 -8.25 9.55 12.05
CA SER A 84 -6.80 9.40 11.95
C SER A 84 -6.22 8.53 13.07
N MET A 85 -6.73 8.64 14.30
CA MET A 85 -6.27 7.82 15.40
C MET A 85 -6.57 6.35 15.13
N ILE A 86 -7.81 6.02 14.76
CA ILE A 86 -8.18 4.64 14.43
C ILE A 86 -7.38 4.12 13.23
N LEU A 87 -7.19 4.94 12.20
CA LEU A 87 -6.40 4.57 11.03
C LEU A 87 -4.92 4.30 11.36
N SER A 88 -4.38 5.00 12.37
CA SER A 88 -3.03 4.76 12.89
C SER A 88 -2.92 3.56 13.84
N GLY A 89 -4.05 2.91 14.19
CA GLY A 89 -4.10 1.81 15.15
C GLY A 89 -4.26 2.25 16.61
N MET A 90 -4.46 3.55 16.86
CA MET A 90 -4.78 4.08 18.18
C MET A 90 -6.31 4.16 18.38
N GLY A 91 -6.79 4.06 19.63
CA GLY A 91 -8.22 4.19 19.92
C GLY A 91 -8.78 5.58 19.61
N PRO A 92 -10.10 5.77 19.56
CA PRO A 92 -10.70 7.09 19.30
C PRO A 92 -10.35 8.10 20.40
N LEU A 93 -10.21 9.36 20.01
CA LEU A 93 -9.89 10.49 20.90
C LEU A 93 -11.08 10.83 21.80
N VAL A 94 -12.29 10.79 21.23
CA VAL A 94 -13.55 11.08 21.93
C VAL A 94 -14.41 9.82 21.96
N PRO A 95 -14.85 9.35 23.14
CA PRO A 95 -15.78 8.23 23.23
C PRO A 95 -17.12 8.57 22.57
N MET A 96 -17.56 7.70 21.66
CA MET A 96 -18.83 7.85 20.97
C MET A 96 -20.01 7.66 21.93
N GLN A 97 -20.97 8.56 21.84
CA GLN A 97 -22.12 8.57 22.75
C GLN A 97 -23.31 7.81 22.16
N THR A 98 -23.42 7.76 20.83
CA THR A 98 -24.56 7.15 20.15
C THR A 98 -24.34 5.66 19.87
N TRP A 99 -25.44 4.93 19.71
CA TRP A 99 -25.38 3.51 19.33
C TRP A 99 -24.83 3.33 17.91
N GLY A 100 -25.23 4.21 16.97
CA GLY A 100 -24.76 4.19 15.58
C GLY A 100 -23.26 4.48 15.46
N GLY A 101 -22.76 5.48 16.19
CA GLY A 101 -21.33 5.81 16.25
C GLY A 101 -20.48 4.64 16.73
N LYS A 102 -20.88 3.99 17.82
CA LYS A 102 -20.17 2.82 18.37
C LYS A 102 -20.06 1.67 17.36
N CYS A 103 -21.15 1.34 16.68
CA CYS A 103 -21.12 0.32 15.62
C CYS A 103 -20.23 0.75 14.45
N PHE A 104 -20.34 2.00 14.01
CA PHE A 104 -19.52 2.53 12.93
C PHE A 104 -18.03 2.47 13.26
N ALA A 105 -17.59 2.94 14.42
CA ALA A 105 -16.18 2.90 14.79
C ALA A 105 -15.65 1.49 14.96
N GLY A 106 -16.47 0.54 15.42
CA GLY A 106 -16.07 -0.87 15.46
C GLY A 106 -15.74 -1.41 14.07
N TRP A 107 -16.65 -1.21 13.11
CA TRP A 107 -16.43 -1.60 11.71
C TRP A 107 -15.26 -0.84 11.07
N TYR A 108 -15.19 0.47 11.32
CA TYR A 108 -14.12 1.32 10.82
C TYR A 108 -12.75 0.92 11.38
N ALA A 109 -12.68 0.50 12.65
CA ALA A 109 -11.45 0.00 13.27
C ALA A 109 -10.98 -1.33 12.66
N LEU A 110 -11.88 -2.28 12.43
CA LEU A 110 -11.56 -3.53 11.74
C LEU A 110 -11.04 -3.27 10.32
N TYR A 111 -11.75 -2.42 9.57
CA TYR A 111 -11.34 -2.01 8.22
C TYR A 111 -9.97 -1.32 8.25
N SER A 112 -9.78 -0.37 9.16
CA SER A 112 -8.53 0.41 9.28
C SER A 112 -7.33 -0.45 9.63
N GLY A 113 -7.51 -1.43 10.53
CA GLY A 113 -6.46 -2.40 10.87
C GLY A 113 -6.05 -3.22 9.65
N LEU A 114 -7.00 -3.70 8.85
CA LEU A 114 -6.70 -4.43 7.62
C LEU A 114 -6.05 -3.53 6.56
N ALA A 115 -6.51 -2.29 6.41
CA ALA A 115 -5.93 -1.31 5.51
C ALA A 115 -4.47 -1.00 5.87
N LEU A 116 -4.15 -0.87 7.17
CA LEU A 116 -2.79 -0.67 7.66
C LEU A 116 -1.87 -1.86 7.33
N ILE A 117 -2.37 -3.09 7.49
CA ILE A 117 -1.64 -4.31 7.09
C ILE A 117 -1.39 -4.32 5.58
N LEU A 118 -2.41 -4.04 4.77
CA LEU A 118 -2.31 -3.99 3.31
C LEU A 118 -1.30 -2.94 2.83
N VAL A 119 -1.36 -1.72 3.37
CA VAL A 119 -0.43 -0.64 3.03
C VAL A 119 0.99 -0.99 3.46
N SER A 120 1.17 -1.56 4.65
CA SER A 120 2.47 -2.01 5.13
C SER A 120 3.06 -3.07 4.22
N GLY A 121 2.25 -4.06 3.81
CA GLY A 121 2.65 -5.10 2.86
C GLY A 121 3.05 -4.53 1.50
N LEU A 122 2.30 -3.55 0.99
CA LEU A 122 2.57 -2.89 -0.30
C LEU A 122 3.95 -2.18 -0.32
N ILE A 123 4.35 -1.60 0.81
CA ILE A 123 5.63 -0.91 0.97
C ILE A 123 6.76 -1.90 1.27
N LEU A 124 6.53 -2.87 2.15
CA LEU A 124 7.54 -3.81 2.63
C LEU A 124 7.87 -4.93 1.62
N ALA A 125 6.90 -5.41 0.84
CA ALA A 125 7.09 -6.50 -0.12
C ALA A 125 8.30 -6.29 -1.07
N PRO A 126 8.45 -5.16 -1.78
CA PRO A 126 9.59 -4.94 -2.67
C PRO A 126 10.93 -4.85 -1.93
N ILE A 127 10.92 -4.39 -0.67
CA ILE A 127 12.12 -4.29 0.17
C ILE A 127 12.56 -5.68 0.60
N LEU A 128 11.63 -6.48 1.13
CA LEU A 128 11.90 -7.83 1.60
C LEU A 128 12.35 -8.75 0.46
N HIS A 129 11.70 -8.65 -0.70
CA HIS A 129 12.11 -9.37 -1.90
C HIS A 129 13.55 -9.04 -2.31
N ARG A 130 13.91 -7.75 -2.30
CA ARG A 130 15.28 -7.31 -2.63
C ARG A 130 16.32 -7.78 -1.60
N LEU A 131 15.95 -7.80 -0.32
CA LEU A 131 16.83 -8.28 0.75
C LEU A 131 17.12 -9.78 0.60
N MET A 132 16.08 -10.60 0.37
CA MET A 132 16.25 -12.05 0.16
C MET A 132 17.08 -12.37 -1.07
N HIS A 133 16.89 -11.62 -2.16
CA HIS A 133 17.68 -11.82 -3.38
C HIS A 133 19.15 -11.45 -3.18
N ARG A 134 19.47 -10.43 -2.36
CA ARG A 134 20.86 -10.07 -2.06
C ARG A 134 21.56 -11.15 -1.22
N PHE A 135 20.88 -11.68 -0.20
CA PHE A 135 21.45 -12.73 0.66
C PHE A 135 21.75 -14.03 -0.08
N HIS A 136 20.94 -14.40 -1.09
CA HIS A 136 21.23 -15.58 -1.90
C HIS A 136 22.45 -15.40 -2.81
N LEU A 137 22.65 -14.20 -3.37
CA LEU A 137 23.82 -13.90 -4.20
C LEU A 137 25.12 -13.95 -3.40
N ASP A 138 25.11 -13.44 -2.16
CA ASP A 138 26.28 -13.50 -1.27
C ASP A 138 26.66 -14.95 -0.88
N THR A 139 25.78 -15.95 -1.11
CA THR A 139 26.06 -17.37 -0.80
C THR A 139 26.61 -18.16 -2.00
N GLU A 140 26.27 -17.77 -3.23
CA GLU A 140 26.77 -18.44 -4.46
C GLU A 140 28.19 -17.96 -4.85
N ASP A 141 28.58 -16.74 -4.47
CA ASP A 141 29.92 -16.21 -4.75
C ASP A 141 31.03 -16.85 -3.89
N ASP A 142 30.72 -17.32 -2.67
CA ASP A 142 31.69 -17.94 -1.75
C ASP A 142 32.07 -19.39 -2.12
N ASP A 143 31.30 -20.07 -2.99
CA ASP A 143 31.53 -21.48 -3.38
C ASP A 143 32.35 -21.62 -4.68
N SER A 144 32.72 -20.51 -5.33
CA SER A 144 33.44 -20.52 -6.63
C SER A 144 34.92 -20.14 -6.55
N GLY A 145 35.47 -20.00 -5.33
CA GLY A 145 36.83 -19.47 -5.09
C GLY A 145 37.89 -20.47 -4.60
N ASN A 146 37.64 -21.78 -4.60
CA ASN A 146 38.63 -22.77 -4.13
C ASN A 146 38.82 -23.92 -5.14
N ASP A 147 39.44 -23.60 -6.27
CA ASP A 147 40.23 -24.51 -7.11
C ASP A 147 41.49 -23.80 -7.63
#